data_AF-A0A9Q0SX61-F1
#
_entry.id   AF-A0A9Q0SX61-F1
#
_cell.length_a   1.000
_cell.length_b   1.000
_cell.length_c   1.000
_cell.angle_alpha   90.00
_cell.angle_beta   90.00
_cell.angle_gamma   90.00
#
_symmetry.space_group_name_H-M   'P 1'
#
loop_
_entity.id
_entity.type
_entity.pdbx_description
1 polymer ?
#
loop_
_entity_poly.entity_id
_entity_poly.type
_entity_poly.pdbx_seq_one_letter_code
_entity_poly.pdbx_strand_id
1 'polypeptide(L)'
;MALKCAVELRLADIIDSHGRPISLSQIASGINSPSADISYLARIMRYMVRKEIFTAHPPSDGGETLFGLNQKSRLLTHDSEGSITSFITMQHNPWLLEPWHRLGQCIKGGGTAFLKAHGCELWDLASRNPVIIGGCCWCYGRKCS
;
A
#
# COMPACT_ATOMS: atom_id res chain seq x y z
N MET A 1 -6.53 -3.48 0.83
CA MET A 1 -6.36 -3.71 2.28
C MET A 1 -5.04 -4.34 2.65
N ALA A 2 -4.74 -5.61 2.32
CA ALA A 2 -3.43 -6.20 2.67
C ALA A 2 -2.24 -5.37 2.14
N LEU A 3 -2.35 -4.85 0.91
CA LEU A 3 -1.30 -4.02 0.28
C LEU A 3 -1.06 -2.71 1.05
N LYS A 4 -2.15 -2.04 1.44
CA LYS A 4 -2.10 -0.86 2.31
C LYS A 4 -1.36 -1.18 3.62
N CYS A 5 -1.71 -2.29 4.25
CA CYS A 5 -1.05 -2.74 5.48
C CYS A 5 0.45 -2.98 5.28
N ALA A 6 0.88 -3.57 4.17
CA ALA A 6 2.31 -3.74 3.88
C ALA A 6 3.05 -2.41 3.70
N VAL A 7 2.39 -1.40 3.12
CA VAL A 7 2.92 -0.03 3.01
C VAL A 7 2.98 0.64 4.39
N GLU A 8 1.92 0.58 5.19
CA GLU A 8 1.86 1.16 6.54
C GLU A 8 2.88 0.55 7.49
N LEU A 9 3.09 -0.77 7.42
CA LEU A 9 4.08 -1.49 8.20
C LEU A 9 5.50 -1.39 7.60
N ARG A 10 5.67 -0.68 6.48
CA ARG A 10 6.97 -0.46 5.81
C ARG A 10 7.72 -1.77 5.53
N LEU A 11 7.00 -2.83 5.16
CA LEU A 11 7.60 -4.16 4.99
C LEU A 11 8.69 -4.18 3.92
N ALA A 12 8.52 -3.43 2.83
CA ALA A 12 9.53 -3.30 1.79
C ALA A 12 10.79 -2.60 2.29
N ASP A 13 10.64 -1.51 3.05
CA ASP A 13 11.78 -0.77 3.62
C ASP A 13 12.56 -1.63 4.64
N ILE A 14 11.86 -2.42 5.47
CA ILE A 14 12.48 -3.32 6.45
C ILE A 14 13.33 -4.39 5.75
N ILE A 15 12.84 -4.98 4.65
CA ILE A 15 13.61 -5.98 3.90
C ILE A 15 14.78 -5.30 3.17
N ASP A 16 14.58 -4.11 2.59
CA ASP A 16 15.63 -3.36 1.87
C ASP A 16 16.77 -2.96 2.80
N SER A 17 16.47 -2.55 4.04
CA SER A 17 17.48 -2.13 5.02
C SER A 17 18.46 -3.25 5.41
N HIS A 18 18.06 -4.51 5.23
CA HIS A 18 18.92 -5.67 5.47
C HIS A 18 19.77 -6.05 4.25
N GLY A 19 19.44 -5.55 3.05
CA GLY A 19 20.16 -5.81 1.81
C GLY A 19 20.11 -7.26 1.31
N ARG A 20 19.36 -8.13 1.98
CA ARG A 20 19.23 -9.57 1.67
C ARG A 20 17.84 -10.09 2.05
N PRO A 21 17.42 -11.26 1.53
CA PRO A 21 16.22 -11.91 2.01
C PRO A 21 16.30 -12.22 3.51
N ILE A 22 15.23 -11.94 4.25
CA ILE A 22 15.16 -12.07 5.71
C ILE A 22 13.98 -12.93 6.14
N SER A 23 14.05 -13.52 7.34
CA SER A 23 12.98 -14.37 7.85
C SER A 23 11.81 -13.56 8.39
N LEU A 24 10.69 -14.24 8.63
CA LEU A 24 9.48 -13.60 9.16
C LEU A 24 9.68 -12.98 10.55
N SER A 25 10.49 -13.62 11.39
CA SER A 25 10.85 -13.12 12.72
C SER A 25 11.69 -11.85 12.65
N GLN A 26 12.61 -11.77 11.68
CA GLN A 26 13.38 -10.56 11.42
C GLN A 26 12.49 -9.41 10.93
N ILE A 27 11.56 -9.68 10.01
CA ILE A 27 10.57 -8.68 9.59
C ILE A 27 9.76 -8.20 10.80
N ALA A 28 9.27 -9.11 11.64
CA ALA A 28 8.51 -8.76 12.83
C ALA A 28 9.31 -7.89 13.81
N SER A 29 10.61 -8.16 13.99
CA SER A 29 11.49 -7.34 14.83
C SER A 29 11.75 -5.93 14.28
N GLY A 30 11.68 -5.76 12.95
CA GLY A 30 11.78 -4.46 12.30
C GLY A 30 10.49 -3.63 12.38
N ILE A 31 9.35 -4.27 12.69
CA ILE A 31 8.12 -3.56 12.99
C ILE A 31 8.27 -3.00 14.40
N ASN A 32 8.23 -1.67 14.55
CA ASN A 32 8.32 -0.96 15.83
C ASN A 32 7.09 -1.19 16.72
N SER A 33 6.79 -2.45 17.06
CA SER A 33 5.68 -2.86 17.90
C SER A 33 6.08 -4.03 18.80
N PRO A 34 5.89 -3.92 20.12
CA PRO A 34 6.28 -4.98 21.08
C PRO A 34 5.38 -6.22 20.99
N SER A 35 4.26 -6.16 20.27
CA SER A 35 3.25 -7.23 20.22
C SER A 35 2.88 -7.61 18.77
N ALA A 36 3.82 -7.52 17.83
CA ALA A 36 3.57 -7.88 16.45
C ALA A 36 3.14 -9.36 16.33
N ASP A 37 1.93 -9.61 15.82
CA ASP A 37 1.45 -10.97 15.61
C ASP A 37 2.07 -11.59 14.35
N ILE A 38 3.02 -12.50 14.59
CA ILE A 38 3.77 -13.22 13.57
C ILE A 38 2.83 -14.05 12.68
N SER A 39 1.74 -14.59 13.20
CA SER A 39 0.80 -15.41 12.43
C SER A 39 0.05 -14.57 11.40
N TYR A 40 -0.39 -13.37 11.77
CA TYR A 40 -0.99 -12.42 10.83
C TYR A 40 0.03 -11.92 9.80
N LEU A 41 1.24 -11.58 10.24
CA LEU A 41 2.32 -11.19 9.32
C LEU A 41 2.61 -12.30 8.30
N ALA A 42 2.63 -13.56 8.72
CA ALA A 42 2.81 -14.71 7.83
C ALA A 42 1.70 -14.79 6.77
N ARG A 43 0.45 -14.52 7.14
CA ARG A 43 -0.68 -14.51 6.19
C ARG A 43 -0.54 -13.39 5.18
N ILE A 44 -0.15 -12.20 5.62
CA ILE A 44 0.08 -11.04 4.74
C ILE A 44 1.24 -11.32 3.79
N MET A 45 2.40 -11.75 4.29
CA MET A 45 3.57 -12.05 3.46
C MET A 45 3.28 -13.16 2.44
N ARG A 46 2.61 -14.25 2.85
CA ARG A 46 2.17 -15.30 1.92
C ARG A 46 1.24 -14.76 0.82
N TYR A 47 0.31 -13.88 1.18
CA TYR A 47 -0.57 -13.25 0.20
C TYR A 47 0.22 -12.38 -0.79
N MET A 48 1.18 -11.60 -0.31
CA MET A 48 2.00 -10.75 -1.19
C MET A 48 2.90 -11.55 -2.11
N VAL A 49 3.49 -12.64 -1.63
CA VAL A 49 4.29 -13.57 -2.45
C VAL A 49 3.43 -14.19 -3.55
N ARG A 50 2.19 -14.61 -3.24
CA ARG A 50 1.24 -15.10 -4.25
C ARG A 50 0.83 -14.05 -5.28
N LYS A 51 0.90 -12.76 -4.93
CA LYS A 51 0.72 -11.63 -5.86
C LYS A 51 2.02 -11.21 -6.54
N GLU A 52 3.09 -11.97 -6.31
CA GLU A 52 4.44 -11.73 -6.83
C GLU A 52 5.01 -10.37 -6.43
N ILE A 53 4.50 -9.76 -5.36
CA ILE A 53 4.99 -8.47 -4.87
C ILE A 53 6.31 -8.66 -4.14
N PHE A 54 6.44 -9.72 -3.34
CA PHE A 54 7.71 -10.15 -2.72
C PHE A 54 8.12 -11.53 -3.24
N THR A 55 9.37 -11.90 -3.06
CA THR A 55 9.85 -13.26 -3.30
C THR A 55 9.89 -14.05 -1.99
N ALA A 56 9.65 -15.34 -2.07
CA ALA A 56 9.93 -16.29 -0.99
C ALA A 56 11.00 -17.26 -1.46
N HIS A 57 12.03 -17.44 -0.65
CA HIS A 57 13.09 -18.41 -0.82
C HIS A 57 12.86 -19.52 0.21
N PRO A 58 12.24 -20.63 -0.18
CA PRO A 58 12.09 -21.77 0.71
C PRO A 58 13.46 -22.32 1.08
N PRO A 59 13.62 -22.85 2.30
CA PRO A 59 14.87 -23.47 2.74
C PRO A 59 15.16 -24.74 1.93
N SER A 60 16.43 -25.04 1.65
CA SER A 60 16.84 -26.32 1.06
C SER A 60 16.96 -27.43 2.11
N ASP A 61 16.99 -27.05 3.38
CA ASP A 61 17.52 -27.79 4.52
C ASP A 61 16.58 -27.73 5.74
N GLY A 62 15.31 -27.37 5.52
CA GLY A 62 14.25 -27.37 6.55
C GLY A 62 14.24 -26.15 7.48
N GLY A 63 15.01 -25.11 7.17
CA GLY A 63 15.05 -23.84 7.91
C GLY A 63 13.82 -22.93 7.74
N GLU A 64 13.95 -21.65 8.07
CA GLU A 64 12.87 -20.68 7.87
C GLU A 64 12.80 -20.21 6.41
N THR A 65 11.58 -19.95 5.91
CA THR A 65 11.42 -19.30 4.59
C THR A 65 11.89 -17.84 4.67
N LEU A 66 12.75 -17.45 3.73
CA LEU A 66 13.26 -16.09 3.65
C LEU A 66 12.47 -15.28 2.63
N PHE A 67 12.21 -14.02 2.92
CA PHE A 67 11.47 -13.11 2.06
C PHE A 67 12.40 -12.04 1.48
N GLY A 68 12.35 -11.86 0.17
CA GLY A 68 13.18 -10.92 -0.56
C GLY A 68 12.38 -9.90 -1.35
N LEU A 69 13.07 -8.86 -1.81
CA LEU A 69 12.53 -7.87 -2.73
C LEU A 69 12.68 -8.30 -4.19
N ASN A 70 11.71 -7.92 -5.00
CA ASN A 70 11.78 -7.91 -6.46
C ASN A 70 11.44 -6.51 -7.01
N GLN A 71 11.32 -6.39 -8.34
CA GLN A 71 11.01 -5.13 -9.00
C GLN A 71 9.69 -4.49 -8.53
N LYS A 72 8.65 -5.29 -8.24
CA LYS A 72 7.33 -4.80 -7.78
C LYS A 72 7.40 -4.31 -6.33
N SER A 73 8.03 -5.05 -5.42
CA SER A 73 8.17 -4.58 -4.02
C SER A 73 9.01 -3.31 -3.91
N ARG A 74 9.96 -3.06 -4.81
CA ARG A 74 10.74 -1.81 -4.82
C ARG A 74 9.86 -0.57 -5.03
N LEU A 75 8.73 -0.70 -5.73
CA LEU A 75 7.75 0.38 -5.86
C LEU A 75 7.05 0.71 -4.53
N LEU A 76 7.16 -0.17 -3.53
CA LEU A 76 6.59 0.02 -2.19
C LEU A 76 7.60 0.57 -1.19
N THR A 77 8.85 0.81 -1.60
CA THR A 77 9.87 1.46 -0.79
C THR A 77 9.57 2.96 -0.74
N HIS A 78 9.59 3.58 0.43
CA HIS A 78 9.17 5.00 0.57
C HIS A 78 10.13 5.98 -0.09
N ASP A 79 11.42 5.68 -0.06
CA ASP A 79 12.48 6.57 -0.54
C ASP A 79 12.91 6.29 -1.99
N SER A 80 12.23 5.38 -2.70
CA SER A 80 12.56 5.04 -4.09
C SER A 80 11.96 6.02 -5.09
N GLU A 81 12.74 6.39 -6.12
CA GLU A 81 12.22 7.08 -7.29
C GLU A 81 11.12 6.24 -7.95
N GLY A 82 9.92 6.81 -8.12
CA GLY A 82 8.75 6.08 -8.64
C GLY A 82 7.97 5.27 -7.60
N SER A 83 8.18 5.52 -6.30
CA SER A 83 7.37 4.92 -5.23
C SER A 83 5.87 5.16 -5.46
N ILE A 84 5.07 4.10 -5.35
CA ILE A 84 3.60 4.15 -5.44
C ILE A 84 2.94 4.12 -4.05
N THR A 85 3.72 4.20 -2.97
CA THR A 85 3.24 4.19 -1.57
C THR A 85 2.18 5.26 -1.32
N SER A 86 2.43 6.49 -1.78
CA SER A 86 1.47 7.60 -1.69
C SER A 86 0.19 7.33 -2.48
N PHE A 87 0.30 6.74 -3.66
CA PHE A 87 -0.87 6.38 -4.47
C PHE A 87 -1.72 5.30 -3.78
N ILE A 88 -1.06 4.27 -3.23
CA ILE A 88 -1.75 3.21 -2.46
C ILE A 88 -2.45 3.82 -1.25
N THR A 89 -1.80 4.73 -0.53
CA THR A 89 -2.39 5.42 0.63
C THR A 89 -3.60 6.27 0.23
N MET A 90 -3.47 7.03 -0.86
CA MET A 90 -4.55 7.84 -1.43
C MET A 90 -5.77 6.99 -1.81
N GLN A 91 -5.58 5.88 -2.55
CA GLN A 91 -6.68 4.99 -2.96
C GLN A 91 -7.42 4.33 -1.78
N HIS A 92 -6.79 4.29 -0.60
CA HIS A 92 -7.40 3.77 0.62
C HIS A 92 -7.86 4.88 1.58
N ASN A 93 -7.81 6.14 1.17
CA ASN A 93 -8.39 7.25 1.94
C ASN A 93 -9.92 7.09 1.98
N PRO A 94 -10.59 7.22 3.14
CA PRO A 94 -12.05 7.08 3.25
C PRO A 94 -12.84 7.94 2.26
N TRP A 95 -12.37 9.16 1.96
CA TRP A 95 -13.00 10.05 0.99
C TRP A 95 -13.00 9.49 -0.42
N LEU A 96 -11.96 8.77 -0.80
CA LEU A 96 -11.83 8.13 -2.11
C LEU A 96 -12.38 6.70 -2.12
N LEU A 97 -12.53 6.08 -0.94
CA LEU A 97 -13.07 4.74 -0.80
C LEU A 97 -14.62 4.71 -0.81
N GLU A 98 -15.28 5.69 -0.19
CA GLU A 98 -16.76 5.77 -0.12
C GLU A 98 -17.44 5.67 -1.50
N PRO A 99 -17.00 6.42 -2.53
CA PRO A 99 -17.63 6.40 -3.85
C PRO A 99 -17.72 5.00 -4.48
N TRP A 100 -16.79 4.09 -4.20
CA TRP A 100 -16.84 2.72 -4.72
C TRP A 100 -18.10 1.97 -4.27
N HIS A 101 -18.65 2.30 -3.10
CA HIS A 101 -19.89 1.71 -2.60
C HIS A 101 -21.14 2.27 -3.30
N ARG A 102 -21.02 3.36 -4.07
CA ARG A 102 -22.12 4.04 -4.79
C ARG A 102 -22.21 3.67 -6.26
N LEU A 103 -21.26 2.89 -6.80
CA LEU A 103 -21.23 2.51 -8.22
C LEU A 103 -22.52 1.85 -8.71
N GLY A 104 -23.13 0.97 -7.90
CA GLY A 104 -24.41 0.34 -8.24
C GLY A 104 -25.56 1.36 -8.40
N GLN A 105 -25.53 2.46 -7.63
CA GLN A 105 -26.50 3.55 -7.75
C GLN A 105 -26.24 4.41 -8.99
N CYS A 106 -24.96 4.62 -9.35
CA CYS A 106 -24.58 5.30 -10.58
C CYS A 106 -25.05 4.56 -11.82
N ILE A 107 -24.93 3.23 -11.84
CA ILE A 107 -25.41 2.41 -12.97
C ILE A 107 -26.93 2.56 -13.14
N LYS A 108 -27.68 2.63 -12.04
CA LYS A 108 -29.15 2.73 -12.07
C LYS A 108 -29.70 4.13 -12.35
N GLY A 109 -29.00 5.17 -11.90
CA GLY A 109 -29.54 6.53 -11.85
C GLY A 109 -28.62 7.62 -12.40
N GLY A 110 -27.54 7.25 -13.10
CA GLY A 110 -26.57 8.19 -13.67
C GLY A 110 -25.82 9.03 -12.64
N GLY A 111 -24.96 9.93 -13.11
CA GLY A 111 -24.12 10.79 -12.26
C GLY A 111 -22.86 10.11 -11.74
N THR A 112 -21.98 10.90 -11.11
CA THR A 112 -20.69 10.41 -10.60
C THR A 112 -20.83 9.80 -9.21
N ALA A 113 -20.04 8.76 -8.94
CA ALA A 113 -20.07 8.09 -7.65
C ALA A 113 -19.62 9.02 -6.51
N PHE A 114 -18.68 9.93 -6.81
CA PHE A 114 -18.17 10.91 -5.87
C PHE A 114 -19.23 11.95 -5.49
N LEU A 115 -19.98 12.46 -6.48
CA LEU A 115 -21.08 13.40 -6.22
C LEU A 115 -22.17 12.74 -5.37
N LYS A 116 -22.51 11.47 -5.63
CA LYS A 116 -23.49 10.72 -4.83
C LYS A 116 -23.00 10.42 -3.40
N ALA A 117 -21.70 10.24 -3.22
CA ALA A 117 -21.05 9.99 -1.94
C ALA A 117 -21.06 11.23 -1.04
N HIS A 118 -20.61 12.35 -1.58
CA HIS A 118 -20.18 13.51 -0.80
C HIS A 118 -20.96 14.80 -1.10
N GLY A 119 -21.88 14.77 -2.08
CA GLY A 119 -22.69 15.93 -2.47
C GLY A 119 -21.90 17.06 -3.15
N CYS A 120 -20.63 16.85 -3.48
CA CYS A 120 -19.75 17.78 -4.17
C CYS A 120 -18.85 17.04 -5.15
N GLU A 121 -18.19 17.75 -6.06
CA GLU A 121 -17.22 17.17 -7.00
C GLU A 121 -15.86 16.92 -6.34
N LEU A 122 -15.11 15.94 -6.87
CA LEU A 122 -13.80 15.54 -6.32
C LEU A 122 -12.82 16.72 -6.24
N TRP A 123 -12.73 17.51 -7.31
CA TRP A 123 -11.79 18.62 -7.39
C TRP A 123 -12.17 19.78 -6.46
N ASP A 124 -13.46 20.02 -6.24
CA ASP A 124 -13.92 21.02 -5.28
C ASP A 124 -13.51 20.62 -3.86
N LEU A 125 -13.69 19.36 -3.50
CA LEU A 125 -13.27 18.88 -2.18
C LEU A 125 -11.75 18.87 -2.02
N ALA A 126 -11.02 18.44 -3.06
CA ALA A 126 -9.55 18.43 -3.05
C ALA A 126 -8.95 19.84 -2.95
N SER A 127 -9.60 20.85 -3.53
CA SER A 127 -9.18 22.25 -3.39
C SER A 127 -9.28 22.78 -1.96
N ARG A 128 -10.26 22.27 -1.19
CA ARG A 128 -10.51 22.65 0.21
C ARG A 128 -9.71 21.79 1.19
N ASN A 129 -9.40 20.56 0.80
CA ASN A 129 -8.65 19.60 1.60
C ASN A 129 -7.56 18.93 0.74
N PRO A 130 -6.38 19.58 0.60
CA PRO A 130 -5.31 19.07 -0.24
C PRO A 130 -4.76 17.72 0.25
N VAL A 131 -5.01 17.31 1.51
CA VAL A 131 -4.57 16.01 2.04
C VAL A 131 -5.25 14.83 1.32
N ILE A 132 -6.40 15.05 0.66
CA ILE A 132 -7.12 14.00 -0.07
C ILE A 132 -6.33 13.47 -1.27
N ILE A 133 -5.59 14.36 -1.96
CA ILE A 133 -4.79 14.02 -3.16
C ILE A 133 -3.29 14.36 -3.01
N GLY A 134 -2.91 15.02 -1.92
CA GLY A 134 -1.62 15.70 -1.74
C GLY A 134 -0.40 14.80 -1.62
N GLY A 135 -0.58 13.47 -1.49
CA GLY A 135 0.52 12.51 -1.53
C GLY A 135 1.00 12.19 -2.95
N CYS A 136 0.20 12.45 -3.98
CA CYS A 136 0.57 12.19 -5.37
C CYS A 136 1.12 13.48 -6.01
N CYS A 137 2.45 13.65 -6.03
CA CYS A 137 3.09 14.68 -6.88
C CYS A 137 2.63 14.60 -8.36
N TRP A 138 2.14 13.44 -8.79
CA TRP A 138 1.54 13.21 -10.11
C TRP A 138 0.24 14.00 -10.37
N CYS A 139 -0.50 14.40 -9.34
CA CYS A 139 -1.81 15.02 -9.52
C CYS A 139 -1.76 16.53 -9.74
N TYR A 140 -0.65 17.21 -9.42
CA TYR A 140 -0.61 18.67 -9.38
C TYR A 140 0.03 19.36 -10.58
N GLY A 141 0.54 18.62 -11.59
CA GLY A 141 1.13 19.22 -12.80
C GLY A 141 2.25 20.24 -12.55
N ARG A 142 2.72 20.39 -11.30
CA ARG A 142 3.85 21.23 -10.91
C ARG A 142 5.05 20.31 -10.78
N LYS A 143 5.99 20.53 -11.71
CA LYS A 143 7.35 19.99 -11.67
C LYS A 143 7.85 19.99 -10.23
N CYS A 144 8.21 18.81 -9.73
CA CYS A 144 9.14 18.73 -8.61
C CYS A 144 10.43 19.43 -9.07
N SER A 145 10.78 20.52 -8.40
CA SER A 145 12.07 21.20 -8.46
C SER A 145 12.69 21.14 -7.09
#